data_AF-A0A088E490-F1
#
_entry.id   AF-A0A088E490-F1
#
_cell.length_a   1.000
_cell.length_b   1.000
_cell.length_c   1.000
_cell.angle_alpha   90.00
_cell.angle_beta   90.00
_cell.angle_gamma   90.00
#
_symmetry.space_group_name_H-M   'P 1'
#
loop_
_entity.id
_entity.type
_entity.pdbx_description
1 polymer ?
#
loop_
_entity_poly.entity_id
_entity_poly.type
_entity_poly.pdbx_seq_one_letter_code
_entity_poly.pdbx_strand_id
1 'polypeptide(L)'
;MNLLRFLIKYTGIDSTIKEAINDAIGSDPEALKLLYPRRAPPIDGTSEMLKIAENLGIKVQKSERSQVDLRRLAAAQAANVTPIEVKNPEDVLWEIAQRFRVKRSGNH
;
A
#
# COMPACT_ATOMS: atom_id res chain seq x y z
N MET A 1 -0.88 -12.24 -18.86
CA MET A 1 -1.42 -11.28 -19.85
C MET A 1 -2.85 -11.73 -20.17
N ASN A 2 -3.88 -10.94 -19.85
CA ASN A 2 -5.28 -11.37 -20.03
C ASN A 2 -5.64 -11.51 -21.52
N LEU A 3 -6.20 -12.67 -21.90
CA LEU A 3 -6.66 -13.01 -23.25
C LEU A 3 -7.55 -11.91 -23.87
N LEU A 4 -8.37 -11.28 -23.03
CA LEU A 4 -9.23 -10.15 -23.39
C LEU A 4 -8.45 -8.94 -23.95
N ARG A 5 -7.31 -8.59 -23.34
CA ARG A 5 -6.45 -7.49 -23.84
C ARG A 5 -5.80 -7.84 -25.17
N PHE A 6 -5.54 -9.12 -25.43
CA PHE A 6 -4.98 -9.57 -26.68
C PHE A 6 -6.01 -9.48 -27.81
N LEU A 7 -7.25 -9.92 -27.54
CA LEU A 7 -8.37 -9.81 -28.47
C LEU A 7 -8.70 -8.34 -28.79
N ILE A 8 -8.83 -7.47 -27.79
CA ILE A 8 -9.10 -6.04 -27.99
C ILE A 8 -8.02 -5.36 -28.85
N LYS A 9 -6.76 -5.78 -28.73
CA LYS A 9 -5.65 -5.24 -29.53
C LYS A 9 -5.66 -5.74 -30.98
N TYR A 10 -6.08 -6.98 -31.24
CA TYR A 10 -6.08 -7.58 -32.58
C TYR A 10 -7.35 -7.29 -33.39
N THR A 11 -8.49 -7.00 -32.75
CA THR A 11 -9.76 -6.75 -33.43
C THR A 11 -9.93 -5.30 -33.91
N GLY A 12 -8.97 -4.41 -33.65
CA GLY A 12 -9.10 -2.98 -33.98
C GLY A 12 -10.13 -2.22 -33.13
N ILE A 13 -10.78 -2.90 -32.17
CA ILE A 13 -11.75 -2.27 -31.26
C ILE A 13 -11.08 -1.16 -30.44
N ASP A 14 -9.78 -1.29 -30.11
CA ASP A 14 -9.04 -0.25 -29.40
C ASP A 14 -8.94 1.07 -30.18
N SER A 15 -8.86 1.05 -31.53
CA SER A 15 -8.85 2.29 -32.32
C SER A 15 -10.26 2.91 -32.42
N THR A 16 -11.30 2.08 -32.59
CA THR A 16 -12.68 2.56 -32.65
C THR A 16 -13.16 3.14 -31.32
N ILE A 17 -12.76 2.52 -30.20
CA ILE A 17 -13.04 3.05 -28.86
C ILE A 17 -12.29 4.37 -28.65
N LYS A 18 -11.02 4.49 -29.09
CA LYS A 18 -10.26 5.74 -28.98
C LYS A 18 -10.86 6.87 -29.82
N GLU A 19 -11.29 6.58 -31.04
CA GLU A 19 -11.98 7.56 -31.91
C GLU A 19 -13.31 8.00 -31.29
N ALA A 20 -14.15 7.06 -30.85
CA ALA A 20 -15.42 7.39 -30.21
C ALA A 20 -15.24 8.19 -28.91
N ILE A 21 -14.19 7.94 -28.13
CA ILE A 21 -13.91 8.71 -26.91
C ILE A 21 -13.39 10.12 -27.24
N ASN A 22 -12.50 10.25 -28.23
CA ASN A 22 -12.00 11.54 -28.68
C ASN A 22 -13.15 12.41 -29.22
N ASP A 23 -14.12 11.81 -29.92
CA ASP A 23 -15.28 12.50 -30.46
C ASP A 23 -16.32 12.86 -29.37
N ALA A 24 -16.51 11.99 -28.37
CA ALA A 24 -17.57 12.16 -27.37
C ALA A 24 -17.19 13.06 -26.18
N ILE A 25 -15.93 13.00 -25.73
CA ILE A 25 -15.51 13.64 -24.47
C ILE A 25 -14.57 14.83 -24.71
N GLY A 26 -14.05 14.97 -25.94
CA GLY A 26 -12.86 15.75 -26.17
C GLY A 26 -11.68 15.15 -25.39
N SER A 27 -10.48 15.66 -25.63
CA SER A 27 -9.24 15.16 -25.03
C SER A 27 -9.13 15.43 -23.52
N ASP A 28 -10.21 15.29 -22.73
CA ASP A 28 -10.17 15.36 -21.27
C ASP A 28 -9.45 14.13 -20.72
N PRO A 29 -8.22 14.31 -20.19
CA PRO A 29 -7.40 13.19 -19.72
C PRO A 29 -7.98 12.49 -18.50
N GLU A 30 -8.92 13.09 -17.76
CA GLU A 30 -9.54 12.47 -16.57
C GLU A 30 -10.63 11.47 -16.92
N ALA A 31 -11.47 11.76 -17.91
CA ALA A 31 -12.51 10.83 -18.34
C ALA A 31 -11.93 9.56 -18.99
N LEU A 32 -10.82 9.69 -19.72
CA LEU A 32 -10.05 8.57 -20.26
C LEU A 32 -9.53 7.62 -19.16
N LYS A 33 -9.22 8.14 -17.95
CA LYS A 33 -8.79 7.32 -16.82
C LYS A 33 -9.92 6.48 -16.22
N LEU A 34 -11.19 6.93 -16.32
CA LEU A 34 -12.35 6.17 -15.85
C LEU A 34 -12.68 4.99 -16.77
N LEU A 35 -12.49 5.15 -18.08
CA LEU A 35 -12.80 4.12 -19.08
C LEU A 35 -11.75 3.00 -19.14
N TYR A 36 -10.50 3.33 -18.81
CA TYR A 36 -9.41 2.36 -18.71
C TYR A 36 -8.97 2.23 -17.25
N PRO A 37 -9.62 1.38 -16.44
CA PRO A 37 -9.18 1.11 -15.08
C PRO A 37 -7.74 0.59 -15.13
N ARG A 38 -6.79 1.46 -14.81
CA ARG A 38 -5.40 1.07 -14.61
C ARG A 38 -5.36 0.31 -13.29
N ARG A 39 -4.74 -0.88 -13.30
CA ARG A 39 -4.35 -1.50 -12.03
C ARG A 39 -3.49 -0.48 -11.29
N ALA A 40 -3.91 -0.12 -10.08
CA ALA A 40 -3.06 0.69 -9.22
C ALA A 40 -1.69 -0.01 -9.14
N PRO A 41 -0.58 0.76 -9.24
CA PRO A 41 0.73 0.18 -9.03
C PRO A 41 0.74 -0.50 -7.65
N PRO A 42 1.43 -1.64 -7.50
CA PRO A 42 1.53 -2.29 -6.21
C PRO A 42 2.09 -1.29 -5.20
N ILE A 43 1.31 -1.01 -4.17
CA ILE A 43 1.70 -0.10 -3.09
C ILE A 43 2.62 -0.87 -2.16
N ASP A 44 3.78 -0.29 -1.82
CA ASP A 44 4.64 -0.86 -0.80
C ASP A 44 4.01 -0.62 0.58
N GLY A 45 3.35 -1.65 1.11
CA GLY A 45 2.69 -1.61 2.41
C GLY A 45 3.65 -1.30 3.56
N THR A 46 4.94 -1.60 3.42
CA THR A 46 5.97 -1.25 4.42
C THR A 46 6.13 0.26 4.50
N SER A 47 6.28 0.91 3.34
CA SER A 47 6.42 2.36 3.24
C SER A 47 5.18 3.09 3.74
N GLU A 48 3.98 2.59 3.41
CA GLU A 48 2.74 3.17 3.93
C GLU A 48 2.60 3.02 5.45
N MET A 49 2.97 1.86 6.00
CA MET A 49 2.98 1.67 7.45
C MET A 49 3.91 2.66 8.16
N LEU A 50 5.10 2.91 7.60
CA LEU A 50 6.05 3.87 8.15
C LEU A 50 5.50 5.30 8.12
N LYS A 51 4.84 5.71 7.01
CA LYS A 51 4.16 7.01 6.94
C LYS A 51 3.07 7.15 8.00
N ILE A 52 2.29 6.09 8.22
CA ILE A 52 1.26 6.08 9.27
C ILE A 52 1.91 6.24 10.65
N ALA A 53 3.01 5.54 10.92
CA ALA A 53 3.75 5.67 12.17
C ALA A 53 4.29 7.10 12.38
N GLU A 54 4.87 7.71 11.34
CA GLU A 54 5.34 9.10 11.38
C GLU A 54 4.21 10.10 11.62
N ASN A 55 3.05 9.92 10.96
CA ASN A 55 1.85 10.74 11.20
C ASN A 55 1.33 10.62 12.64
N LEU A 56 1.57 9.48 13.28
CA LEU A 56 1.29 9.25 14.70
C LEU A 56 2.42 9.75 15.61
N GLY A 57 3.47 10.37 15.07
CA GLY A 57 4.62 10.87 15.82
C GLY A 57 5.53 9.77 16.36
N ILE A 58 5.41 8.54 15.84
CA ILE A 58 6.21 7.38 16.25
C ILE A 58 7.44 7.29 15.34
N LYS A 59 8.65 7.32 15.92
CA LYS A 59 9.89 7.28 15.16
C LYS A 59 10.40 5.85 15.00
N VAL A 60 10.03 5.21 13.89
CA VAL A 60 10.47 3.86 13.54
C VAL A 60 11.75 3.92 12.69
N GLN A 61 12.89 3.48 13.24
CA GLN A 61 14.11 3.32 12.45
C GLN A 61 14.23 1.88 11.96
N LYS A 62 14.27 1.68 10.64
CA LYS A 62 14.48 0.35 10.05
C LYS A 62 15.93 -0.10 10.25
N SER A 63 16.13 -1.37 10.59
CA SER A 63 17.46 -1.99 10.57
C SER A 63 17.92 -2.19 9.12
N GLU A 64 19.18 -1.85 8.82
CA GLU A 64 19.82 -2.19 7.54
C GLU A 64 20.22 -3.67 7.48
N ARG A 65 20.29 -4.34 8.64
CA ARG A 65 20.55 -5.78 8.71
C ARG A 65 19.23 -6.49 8.42
N SER A 66 19.27 -7.37 7.42
CA SER A 66 18.11 -8.09 6.89
C SER A 66 17.98 -9.51 7.44
N GLN A 67 18.73 -9.85 8.49
CA GLN A 67 18.78 -11.23 8.98
C GLN A 67 17.64 -11.47 9.98
N VAL A 68 16.43 -11.50 9.45
CA VAL A 68 15.24 -11.92 10.18
C VAL A 68 15.40 -13.40 10.54
N ASP A 69 15.32 -13.70 11.83
CA ASP A 69 15.30 -15.08 12.34
C ASP A 69 14.25 -15.92 11.60
N LEU A 70 14.63 -17.12 11.15
CA LEU A 70 13.76 -18.07 10.46
C LEU A 70 12.48 -18.36 11.25
N ARG A 71 12.54 -18.38 12.59
CA ARG A 71 11.35 -18.58 13.43
C ARG A 71 10.37 -17.42 13.32
N ARG A 72 10.88 -16.19 13.27
CA ARG A 72 10.05 -14.98 13.07
C ARG A 72 9.46 -14.95 11.67
N LEU A 73 10.23 -15.36 10.67
CA LEU A 73 9.77 -15.48 9.29
C LEU A 73 8.63 -16.49 9.16
N ALA A 74 8.77 -17.68 9.77
CA ALA A 74 7.73 -18.71 9.77
C ALA A 74 6.45 -18.24 10.48
N ALA A 75 6.58 -17.58 11.64
CA ALA A 75 5.44 -17.01 12.35
C ALA A 75 4.73 -15.91 11.54
N ALA A 76 5.51 -15.04 10.89
CA ALA A 76 4.97 -13.96 10.07
C ALA A 76 4.24 -14.51 8.83
N GLN A 77 4.79 -15.54 8.18
CA GLN A 77 4.12 -16.24 7.08
C GLN A 77 2.81 -16.90 7.52
N ALA A 78 2.80 -17.57 8.68
CA ALA A 78 1.57 -18.17 9.22
C ALA A 78 0.50 -17.12 9.55
N ALA A 79 0.90 -15.92 9.95
CA ALA A 79 0.01 -14.80 10.23
C ALA A 79 -0.30 -13.91 9.02
N ASN A 80 0.21 -14.23 7.82
CA ASN A 80 0.09 -13.41 6.60
C ASN A 80 0.56 -11.95 6.77
N VAL A 81 1.64 -11.75 7.54
CA VAL A 81 2.25 -10.42 7.76
C VAL A 81 3.70 -10.40 7.29
N THR A 82 4.19 -9.20 6.97
CA THR A 82 5.60 -8.98 6.60
C THR A 82 6.38 -8.57 7.84
N PRO A 83 7.42 -9.32 8.25
CA PRO A 83 8.24 -8.94 9.39
C PRO A 83 9.11 -7.73 9.03
N ILE A 84 9.16 -6.75 9.93
CA ILE A 84 9.99 -5.55 9.78
C ILE A 84 10.98 -5.53 10.94
N GLU A 85 12.27 -5.43 10.61
CA GLU A 85 13.32 -5.29 11.62
C GLU A 85 13.49 -3.81 11.98
N VAL A 86 13.28 -3.50 13.26
CA VAL A 86 13.35 -2.15 13.82
C VAL A 86 14.58 -2.05 14.70
N LYS A 87 15.36 -0.98 14.53
CA LYS A 87 16.60 -0.74 15.28
C LYS A 87 16.34 -0.38 16.76
N ASN A 88 15.24 0.33 17.02
CA ASN A 88 14.82 0.82 18.33
C ASN A 88 13.45 0.25 18.76
N PRO A 89 13.31 -1.09 18.94
CA PRO A 89 12.02 -1.71 19.16
C PRO A 89 11.35 -1.29 20.48
N GLU A 90 12.13 -1.11 21.55
CA GLU A 90 11.61 -0.74 22.87
C GLU A 90 11.03 0.67 22.89
N ASP A 91 11.74 1.64 22.30
CA ASP A 91 11.26 3.02 22.19
C ASP A 91 9.97 3.10 21.40
N VAL A 92 9.90 2.39 20.27
CA VAL A 92 8.70 2.35 19.42
C VAL A 92 7.51 1.75 20.19
N LEU A 93 7.72 0.64 20.91
CA LEU A 93 6.68 0.04 21.73
C LEU A 93 6.22 0.97 22.86
N TRP A 94 7.15 1.72 23.46
CA TRP A 94 6.82 2.70 24.48
C TRP A 94 6.01 3.87 23.92
N GLU A 95 6.39 4.42 22.77
CA GLU A 95 5.66 5.49 22.08
C GLU A 95 4.24 5.05 21.72
N ILE A 96 4.08 3.82 21.21
CA ILE A 96 2.76 3.21 20.95
C ILE A 96 1.97 3.10 22.26
N ALA A 97 2.56 2.53 23.31
CA ALA A 97 1.88 2.32 24.58
C ALA A 97 1.44 3.64 25.25
N GLN A 98 2.27 4.69 25.21
CA GLN A 98 1.92 6.01 25.73
C GLN A 98 0.70 6.60 25.01
N ARG A 99 0.59 6.35 23.70
CA ARG A 99 -0.49 6.89 22.87
C ARG A 99 -1.82 6.17 23.07
N PHE A 100 -1.78 4.86 23.30
CA PHE A 100 -2.96 4.03 23.60
C PHE A 100 -3.23 3.87 25.10
N ARG A 101 -2.49 4.58 25.96
CA ARG A 101 -2.68 4.51 27.40
C ARG A 101 -4.09 4.97 27.74
N VAL A 102 -4.89 4.06 28.32
CA VAL A 102 -6.20 4.41 28.88
C VAL A 102 -5.96 5.47 29.96
N LYS A 103 -6.45 6.69 29.75
CA LYS A 103 -6.56 7.66 30.85
C LYS A 103 -7.49 7.02 31.88
N ARG A 104 -6.94 6.56 33.01
CA ARG A 104 -7.76 6.22 34.16
C ARG A 104 -8.54 7.48 34.50
N SER A 105 -9.81 7.51 34.12
CA SER A 105 -10.76 8.48 34.64
C SER A 105 -10.81 8.22 36.14
N GLY A 106 -10.07 9.04 36.89
CA GLY A 106 -10.17 9.06 38.33
C GLY A 106 -11.54 9.60 38.67
N ASN A 107 -12.44 8.72 39.14
CA ASN A 107 -13.55 9.15 39.95
C ASN A 107 -12.96 9.66 41.27
N HIS A 108 -12.82 10.99 41.35
CA HIS A 108 -12.84 11.74 42.59
C HIS A 108 -14.28 12.21 42.84
#